data_AF-A0A943XW50-F1
#
_entry.id   AF-A0A943XW50-F1
#
_cell.length_a   1.000
_cell.length_b   1.000
_cell.length_c   1.000
_cell.angle_alpha   90.00
_cell.angle_beta   90.00
_cell.angle_gamma   90.00
#
_symmetry.space_group_name_H-M   'P 1'
#
loop_
_entity.id
_entity.type
_entity.pdbx_description
1 polymer ?
#
loop_
_entity_poly.entity_id
_entity_poly.type
_entity_poly.pdbx_seq_one_letter_code
_entity_poly.pdbx_strand_id
1 'polypeptide(L)'
;MDKKFEEMSFDELKLYRREGLWRSIGILFLIIIVILGMILMEVNHVAYSNKYHFRVIGFVINLGLFTYLRPIFAANQIMRQHPDWIRQSGITAKIPLPWDWHLKRLLVLGSSLLVIIVSFAFLYKPQSEFRTSTNAPNAIFKKE
;
A
#
# COMPACT_ATOMS: atom_id res chain seq x y z
N MET A 1 -23.73 1.81 -9.39
CA MET A 1 -24.20 3.01 -8.67
C MET A 1 -24.21 4.11 -9.70
N ASP A 2 -25.39 4.51 -10.17
CA ASP A 2 -25.55 5.32 -11.40
C ASP A 2 -25.87 6.79 -11.15
N LYS A 3 -25.86 7.24 -9.88
CA LYS A 3 -26.03 8.66 -9.56
C LYS A 3 -24.71 9.41 -9.72
N LYS A 4 -24.75 10.55 -10.41
CA LYS A 4 -23.61 11.46 -10.48
C LYS A 4 -23.35 12.07 -9.10
N PHE A 5 -22.09 12.36 -8.78
CA PHE A 5 -21.75 13.00 -7.50
C PHE A 5 -22.42 14.37 -7.31
N GLU A 6 -22.74 15.07 -8.40
CA GLU A 6 -23.46 16.36 -8.41
C GLU A 6 -24.92 16.23 -7.90
N GLU A 7 -25.49 15.03 -7.97
CA GLU A 7 -26.86 14.74 -7.55
C GLU A 7 -26.94 14.13 -6.14
N MET A 8 -25.79 13.93 -5.48
CA MET A 8 -25.72 13.37 -4.13
C MET A 8 -26.03 14.44 -3.08
N SER A 9 -26.76 14.00 -2.06
CA SER A 9 -27.04 14.82 -0.88
C SER A 9 -25.79 15.10 -0.05
N PHE A 10 -25.86 16.13 0.78
CA PHE A 10 -24.77 16.51 1.67
C PHE A 10 -24.33 15.35 2.60
N ASP A 11 -25.26 14.56 3.13
CA ASP A 11 -24.94 13.46 4.03
C ASP A 11 -24.27 12.28 3.30
N GLU A 12 -24.63 12.02 2.04
CA GLU A 12 -23.93 11.04 1.20
C GLU A 12 -22.49 11.50 0.90
N LEU A 13 -22.28 12.78 0.58
CA LEU A 13 -20.95 13.33 0.32
C LEU A 13 -20.05 13.27 1.56
N LYS A 14 -20.59 13.53 2.76
CA LYS A 14 -19.84 13.34 4.02
C LYS A 14 -19.41 11.89 4.22
N LEU A 15 -20.28 10.93 3.90
CA LEU A 15 -19.98 9.51 4.01
C LEU A 15 -18.80 9.13 3.08
N TYR A 16 -18.83 9.59 1.83
CA TYR A 16 -17.72 9.41 0.88
C TYR A 16 -16.41 10.02 1.38
N ARG A 17 -16.46 11.20 1.98
CA ARG A 17 -15.27 11.86 2.55
C ARG A 17 -14.69 11.07 3.73
N ARG A 18 -15.53 10.57 4.63
CA ARG A 18 -15.10 9.78 5.80
C ARG A 18 -14.53 8.43 5.39
N GLU A 19 -15.22 7.72 4.50
CA GLU A 19 -14.68 6.50 3.89
C GLU A 19 -13.36 6.80 3.20
N GLY A 20 -13.29 7.90 2.47
CA GLY A 20 -12.09 8.33 1.79
C GLY A 20 -10.89 8.46 2.72
N LEU A 21 -11.10 9.08 3.88
CA LEU A 21 -10.09 9.16 4.92
C LEU A 21 -9.61 7.77 5.38
N TRP A 22 -10.54 6.84 5.64
CA TRP A 22 -10.20 5.47 6.03
C TRP A 22 -9.44 4.71 4.93
N ARG A 23 -9.80 4.90 3.66
CA ARG A 23 -9.07 4.34 2.52
C ARG A 23 -7.66 4.90 2.45
N SER A 24 -7.49 6.21 2.59
CA SER A 24 -6.18 6.87 2.59
C SER A 24 -5.29 6.38 3.73
N ILE A 25 -5.84 6.23 4.95
CA ILE A 25 -5.11 5.67 6.10
C ILE A 25 -4.68 4.23 5.81
N GLY A 26 -5.57 3.41 5.25
CA GLY A 26 -5.27 2.04 4.88
C GLY A 26 -4.19 1.92 3.81
N ILE A 27 -4.23 2.77 2.78
CA ILE A 27 -3.21 2.81 1.72
C ILE A 27 -1.86 3.28 2.29
N LEU A 28 -1.86 4.30 3.14
CA LEU A 28 -0.65 4.76 3.83
C LEU A 28 -0.01 3.62 4.63
N PHE A 29 -0.82 2.85 5.35
CA PHE A 29 -0.35 1.68 6.10
C PHE A 29 0.29 0.64 5.18
N LEU A 30 -0.31 0.34 4.03
CA LEU A 30 0.26 -0.59 3.05
C LEU A 30 1.59 -0.09 2.47
N ILE A 31 1.70 1.21 2.17
CA ILE A 31 2.96 1.82 1.71
C ILE A 31 4.06 1.62 2.76
N ILE A 32 3.75 1.85 4.04
CA ILE A 32 4.71 1.64 5.14
C ILE A 32 5.17 0.18 5.18
N ILE A 33 4.26 -0.79 5.04
CA ILE A 33 4.62 -2.22 5.02
C ILE A 33 5.55 -2.55 3.84
N VAL A 34 5.27 -2.03 2.64
CA VAL A 34 6.13 -2.24 1.48
C VAL A 34 7.52 -1.65 1.71
N ILE A 35 7.62 -0.45 2.30
CA ILE A 35 8.90 0.18 2.66
C ILE A 35 9.67 -0.66 3.68
N LEU A 36 9.01 -1.13 4.74
CA LEU A 36 9.63 -2.01 5.74
C LEU A 36 10.14 -3.31 5.11
N GLY A 37 9.35 -3.93 4.22
CA GLY A 37 9.78 -5.11 3.47
C GLY A 37 11.02 -4.85 2.62
N MET A 38 11.09 -3.69 1.94
CA MET A 38 12.26 -3.28 1.17
C MET A 38 13.50 -3.09 2.07
N ILE A 39 13.34 -2.41 3.22
CA ILE A 39 14.44 -2.21 4.18
C ILE A 39 14.95 -3.55 4.70
N LEU A 40 14.05 -4.45 5.09
CA LEU A 40 14.42 -5.78 5.57
C LEU A 40 15.18 -6.59 4.50
N MET A 41 14.73 -6.55 3.25
CA MET A 41 15.43 -7.22 2.14
C MET A 41 16.81 -6.61 1.87
N GLU A 42 16.97 -5.30 2.04
CA GLU A 42 18.24 -4.61 1.87
C GLU A 42 19.24 -5.01 2.96
N VAL A 43 18.81 -4.96 4.22
CA VAL A 43 19.63 -5.30 5.40
C VAL A 43 20.07 -6.77 5.38
N ASN A 44 19.24 -7.68 4.86
CA ASN A 44 19.54 -9.11 4.82
C ASN A 44 20.22 -9.55 3.51
N HIS A 45 20.79 -8.62 2.74
CA HIS A 45 21.54 -8.89 1.51
C HIS A 45 20.81 -9.80 0.52
N VAL A 46 19.48 -9.65 0.41
CA VAL A 46 18.68 -10.40 -0.56
C VAL A 46 19.12 -10.05 -1.98
N ALA A 47 19.13 -11.05 -2.87
CA ALA A 47 19.53 -10.88 -4.27
C ALA A 47 18.82 -9.70 -4.94
N TYR A 48 19.57 -8.93 -5.73
CA TYR A 48 19.06 -7.71 -6.38
C TYR A 48 17.81 -7.95 -7.23
N SER A 49 17.74 -9.07 -7.95
CA SER A 49 16.56 -9.45 -8.75
C SER A 49 15.29 -9.57 -7.89
N ASN A 50 15.39 -10.17 -6.72
CA ASN A 50 14.26 -10.38 -5.81
C ASN A 50 13.80 -9.05 -5.20
N LYS A 51 14.76 -8.20 -4.80
CA LYS A 51 14.48 -6.83 -4.34
C LYS A 51 13.74 -6.03 -5.41
N TYR A 52 14.20 -6.12 -6.66
CA TYR A 52 13.58 -5.42 -7.79
C TYR A 52 12.15 -5.93 -8.05
N HIS A 53 11.92 -7.25 -8.08
CA HIS A 53 10.58 -7.81 -8.24
C HIS A 53 9.64 -7.37 -7.12
N PHE A 54 10.09 -7.40 -5.86
CA PHE A 54 9.28 -6.94 -4.74
C PHE A 54 8.92 -5.46 -4.86
N ARG A 55 9.88 -4.62 -5.28
CA ARG A 55 9.66 -3.19 -5.54
C ARG A 55 8.64 -2.95 -6.65
N VAL A 56 8.73 -3.69 -7.76
CA VAL A 56 7.79 -3.59 -8.88
C VAL A 56 6.38 -3.99 -8.45
N ILE A 57 6.24 -5.11 -7.72
CA ILE A 57 4.95 -5.55 -7.17
C ILE A 57 4.36 -4.47 -6.25
N GLY A 58 5.16 -3.96 -5.32
CA GLY A 58 4.75 -2.88 -4.43
C GLY A 58 4.32 -1.63 -5.20
N PHE A 59 5.05 -1.25 -6.25
CA PHE A 59 4.71 -0.10 -7.09
C PHE A 59 3.37 -0.27 -7.83
N VAL A 60 3.15 -1.44 -8.47
CA VAL A 60 1.92 -1.73 -9.20
C VAL A 60 0.70 -1.74 -8.28
N ILE A 61 0.82 -2.36 -7.10
CA ILE A 61 -0.26 -2.36 -6.10
C ILE A 61 -0.59 -0.94 -5.66
N ASN A 62 0.43 -0.14 -5.33
CA ASN A 62 0.22 1.25 -4.92
C ASN A 62 -0.44 2.09 -6.03
N LEU A 63 -0.02 1.92 -7.29
CA LEU A 63 -0.65 2.60 -8.41
C LEU A 63 -2.14 2.25 -8.54
N GLY A 64 -2.50 0.97 -8.41
CA GLY A 64 -3.89 0.51 -8.38
C GLY A 64 -4.66 1.12 -7.21
N LEU A 65 -4.07 1.14 -6.01
CA LEU A 65 -4.69 1.73 -4.82
C LEU A 65 -4.88 3.24 -4.92
N PHE A 66 -4.01 3.98 -5.62
CA PHE A 66 -4.24 5.39 -5.89
C PHE A 66 -5.49 5.64 -6.74
N THR A 67 -5.83 4.73 -7.66
CA THR A 67 -7.10 4.83 -8.41
C THR A 67 -8.32 4.64 -7.51
N TYR A 68 -8.18 3.87 -6.42
CA TYR A 68 -9.22 3.65 -5.42
C TYR A 68 -9.55 4.93 -4.61
N LEU A 69 -8.69 5.94 -4.65
CA LEU A 69 -8.90 7.25 -4.05
C LEU A 69 -9.68 8.23 -4.94
N ARG A 70 -9.89 7.94 -6.24
CA ARG A 70 -10.63 8.82 -7.17
C ARG A 70 -11.98 9.34 -6.63
N PRO A 71 -12.85 8.51 -6.01
CA PRO A 71 -14.14 8.97 -5.48
C PRO A 71 -14.01 10.09 -4.43
N ILE A 72 -12.90 10.14 -3.71
CA ILE A 72 -12.63 11.15 -2.68
C ILE A 72 -12.37 12.51 -3.32
N PHE A 73 -11.59 12.54 -4.39
CA PHE A 73 -11.30 13.77 -5.12
C PHE A 73 -12.58 14.35 -5.73
N ALA A 74 -13.43 13.49 -6.30
CA ALA A 74 -14.72 13.89 -6.84
C ALA A 74 -15.64 14.45 -5.74
N ALA A 75 -15.81 13.74 -4.63
CA ALA A 75 -16.63 14.22 -3.50
C ALA A 75 -16.08 15.53 -2.90
N ASN A 76 -14.76 15.63 -2.70
CA ASN A 76 -14.13 16.84 -2.18
C ASN A 76 -14.25 18.02 -3.14
N GLN A 77 -14.21 17.80 -4.46
CA GLN A 77 -14.39 18.86 -5.46
C GLN A 77 -15.78 19.49 -5.35
N ILE A 78 -16.82 18.67 -5.21
CA ILE A 78 -18.20 19.17 -5.07
C ILE A 78 -18.40 19.84 -3.71
N MET A 79 -17.86 19.27 -2.63
CA MET A 79 -17.93 19.92 -1.32
C MET A 79 -17.21 21.28 -1.28
N ARG A 80 -16.14 21.48 -2.08
CA ARG A 80 -15.48 22.80 -2.20
C ARG A 80 -16.37 23.87 -2.82
N GLN A 81 -17.33 23.48 -3.66
CA GLN A 81 -18.29 24.41 -4.26
C GLN A 81 -19.33 24.90 -3.22
N HIS A 82 -19.43 24.25 -2.06
CA HIS A 82 -20.33 24.59 -0.98
C HIS A 82 -19.57 24.81 0.34
N PRO A 83 -19.03 26.02 0.60
CA PRO A 83 -18.21 26.30 1.78
C PRO A 83 -18.91 26.02 3.12
N ASP A 84 -20.24 26.18 3.18
CA ASP A 84 -21.05 25.91 4.37
C ASP A 84 -21.04 24.42 4.74
N TRP A 85 -21.00 23.54 3.74
CA TRP A 85 -20.94 22.09 3.90
C TRP A 85 -19.58 21.63 4.45
N ILE A 86 -18.50 22.33 4.12
CA ILE A 86 -17.17 22.04 4.68
C ILE A 86 -17.16 22.32 6.18
N ARG A 87 -17.81 23.41 6.61
CA ARG A 87 -17.87 23.81 8.02
C ARG A 87 -18.71 22.85 8.87
N GLN A 88 -19.76 22.27 8.28
CA GLN A 88 -20.68 21.33 8.93
C GLN A 88 -20.23 19.85 8.86
N SER A 89 -19.23 19.51 8.03
CA SER A 89 -18.72 18.13 7.84
C SER A 89 -17.49 17.79 8.68
N GLY A 90 -17.33 18.45 9.83
CA GLY A 90 -16.20 18.26 10.74
C GLY A 90 -15.98 16.81 11.17
N ILE A 91 -14.74 16.51 11.57
CA ILE A 91 -14.23 15.17 11.98
C ILE A 91 -15.09 14.53 13.08
N THR A 92 -15.83 15.33 13.85
CA THR A 92 -16.69 14.96 14.98
C THR A 92 -18.06 14.41 14.59
N ALA A 93 -18.48 14.51 13.32
CA ALA A 93 -19.77 13.97 12.89
C ALA A 93 -19.81 12.44 13.04
N LYS A 94 -20.70 11.91 13.89
CA LYS A 94 -20.98 10.47 13.98
C LYS A 94 -21.79 10.05 12.75
N ILE A 95 -21.08 9.54 11.74
CA ILE A 95 -21.70 9.00 10.54
C ILE A 95 -21.54 7.48 10.59
N PRO A 96 -22.65 6.71 10.68
CA PRO A 96 -22.59 5.26 10.60
C PRO A 96 -22.20 4.87 9.17
N LEU A 97 -21.03 4.25 9.00
CA LEU A 97 -20.62 3.71 7.71
C LEU A 97 -21.38 2.39 7.42
N PRO A 98 -21.97 2.22 6.23
CA PRO A 98 -22.63 0.98 5.86
C PRO A 98 -21.65 -0.19 5.84
N TRP A 99 -22.10 -1.38 6.27
CA TRP A 99 -21.27 -2.58 6.34
C TRP A 99 -20.63 -2.96 4.99
N ASP A 100 -21.35 -2.77 3.88
CA ASP A 100 -20.85 -3.06 2.52
C ASP A 100 -19.56 -2.30 2.20
N TRP A 101 -19.40 -1.10 2.75
CA TRP A 101 -18.22 -0.27 2.53
C TRP A 101 -17.03 -0.79 3.33
N HIS A 102 -17.28 -1.25 4.56
CA HIS A 102 -16.26 -1.95 5.35
C HIS A 102 -15.80 -3.22 4.65
N LEU A 103 -16.72 -4.01 4.10
CA LEU A 103 -16.40 -5.25 3.38
C LEU A 103 -15.59 -4.98 2.11
N LYS A 104 -16.02 -4.02 1.27
CA LYS A 104 -15.27 -3.62 0.07
C LYS A 104 -13.86 -3.14 0.41
N ARG A 105 -13.73 -2.31 1.45
CA ARG A 105 -12.44 -1.81 1.91
C ARG A 105 -11.54 -2.94 2.39
N LEU A 106 -12.08 -3.87 3.18
CA LEU A 106 -11.34 -5.03 3.66
C LEU A 106 -10.92 -5.94 2.51
N LEU A 107 -11.77 -6.14 1.51
CA LEU A 107 -11.46 -6.95 0.34
C LEU A 107 -10.33 -6.32 -0.49
N VAL A 108 -10.40 -5.02 -0.79
CA VAL A 108 -9.37 -4.32 -1.57
C VAL A 108 -8.05 -4.19 -0.82
N LEU A 109 -8.08 -3.70 0.42
CA LEU A 109 -6.86 -3.51 1.22
C LEU A 109 -6.29 -4.83 1.70
N GLY A 110 -7.15 -5.78 2.09
CA GLY A 110 -6.75 -7.09 2.58
C GLY A 110 -6.17 -7.98 1.48
N SER A 111 -6.75 -7.98 0.27
CA SER A 111 -6.14 -8.68 -0.86
C SER A 111 -4.78 -8.07 -1.24
N SER A 112 -4.67 -6.74 -1.25
CA SER A 112 -3.41 -6.04 -1.49
C SER A 112 -2.35 -6.41 -0.46
N LEU A 113 -2.73 -6.41 0.83
CA LEU A 113 -1.87 -6.83 1.93
C LEU A 113 -1.42 -8.29 1.77
N LEU A 114 -2.35 -9.19 1.44
CA LEU A 114 -2.05 -10.60 1.23
C LEU A 114 -1.05 -10.80 0.11
N VAL A 115 -1.22 -10.11 -1.03
CA VAL A 115 -0.27 -10.17 -2.14
C VAL A 115 1.10 -9.65 -1.71
N ILE A 116 1.18 -8.57 -0.93
CA ILE A 116 2.45 -8.04 -0.42
C ILE A 116 3.13 -9.07 0.49
N ILE A 117 2.40 -9.66 1.45
CA ILE A 117 2.94 -10.64 2.40
C ILE A 117 3.44 -11.89 1.66
N VAL A 118 2.62 -12.44 0.75
CA VAL A 118 2.98 -13.61 -0.04
C VAL A 118 4.21 -13.31 -0.91
N SER A 119 4.21 -12.18 -1.60
CA SER A 119 5.35 -11.76 -2.45
C SER A 119 6.63 -11.61 -1.62
N PHE A 120 6.53 -11.03 -0.42
CA PHE A 120 7.65 -10.93 0.50
C PHE A 120 8.17 -12.32 0.88
N ALA A 121 7.30 -13.24 1.32
CA ALA A 121 7.70 -14.58 1.73
C ALA A 121 8.39 -15.38 0.61
N PHE A 122 7.94 -15.25 -0.64
CA PHE A 122 8.56 -15.93 -1.78
C PHE A 122 9.89 -15.32 -2.23
N LEU A 123 10.00 -13.98 -2.17
CA LEU A 123 11.17 -13.25 -2.66
C LEU A 123 12.24 -13.06 -1.60
N TYR A 124 11.89 -13.13 -0.32
CA TYR A 124 12.81 -13.02 0.79
C TYR A 124 13.68 -14.27 0.89
N LYS A 125 14.83 -14.21 0.21
CA LYS A 125 15.88 -15.23 0.22
C LYS A 125 17.18 -14.56 0.65
N PRO A 126 17.42 -14.44 1.97
CA PRO A 126 18.63 -13.81 2.48
C PRO A 126 19.84 -14.64 2.05
N GLN A 127 20.91 -13.97 1.64
CA GLN A 127 22.16 -14.68 1.38
C GLN A 127 22.76 -15.08 2.72
N SER A 128 22.86 -16.38 2.99
CA SER A 128 23.66 -16.86 4.10
C SER A 128 25.11 -16.47 3.83
N GLU A 129 25.71 -15.67 4.69
CA GLU A 129 27.16 -15.53 4.75
C GLU A 129 27.77 -16.90 5.10
N PHE A 130 28.03 -17.74 4.08
CA PHE A 130 28.95 -18.86 4.21
C PHE A 130 29.49 -19.29 2.84
N ARG A 131 30.58 -18.63 2.44
CA ARG A 131 31.65 -19.31 1.69
C ARG A 131 32.95 -19.02 2.41
N THR A 132 33.34 -19.96 3.25
CA THR A 132 34.72 -20.24 3.65
C THR A 132 35.61 -20.23 2.40
N SER A 133 36.27 -19.10 2.16
CA SER A 133 37.38 -18.97 1.21
C SER A 133 38.69 -19.34 1.91
N THR A 134 38.80 -20.59 2.35
CA THR A 134 40.08 -21.16 2.81
C THR A 134 40.20 -22.61 2.36
N ASN A 135 40.03 -22.83 1.05
CA ASN A 135 40.65 -23.95 0.35
C ASN A 135 41.27 -23.38 -0.94
N ALA A 136 42.28 -22.53 -0.77
CA ALA A 136 43.27 -22.34 -1.82
C ALA A 136 44.14 -23.60 -1.81
N PRO A 137 44.18 -24.42 -2.88
CA PRO A 137 45.22 -25.44 -2.97
C PRO A 137 46.56 -24.70 -3.05
N ASN A 138 47.38 -24.86 -2.00
CA ASN A 138 48.79 -24.44 -1.94
C ASN A 138 49.63 -25.24 -2.95
N ALA A 139 49.33 -25.10 -4.24
CA ALA A 139 49.98 -25.81 -5.33
C ALA A 139 50.66 -24.86 -6.31
N ILE A 140 51.15 -23.70 -5.84
CA ILE A 140 51.97 -22.79 -6.67
C ILE A 140 53.04 -22.11 -5.81
N PHE A 141 53.89 -22.87 -5.14
CA PHE A 141 55.23 -22.39 -4.76
C PHE A 141 56.20 -23.58 -4.68
N LYS A 142 56.55 -24.12 -5.85
CA LYS A 142 57.81 -24.84 -6.04
C LYS A 142 58.77 -23.83 -6.68
N LYS A 143 59.57 -23.15 -5.86
CA LYS A 143 60.72 -22.39 -6.34
C LYS A 143 61.84 -23.39 -6.58
N GLU A 144 62.32 -23.42 -7.82
CA GLU A 144 63.66 -23.92 -8.19
C GLU A 144 64.76 -23.05 -7.57
#